data_AF-A0A453EAH7-F1
#
_entry.id   AF-A0A453EAH7-F1
#
_cell.length_a   1.000
_cell.length_b   1.000
_cell.length_c   1.000
_cell.angle_alpha   90.00
_cell.angle_beta   90.00
_cell.angle_gamma   90.00
#
_symmetry.space_group_name_H-M   'P 1'
#
loop_
_entity.id
_entity.type
_entity.pdbx_description
1 polymer ?
#
loop_
_entity_poly.entity_id
_entity_poly.type
_entity_poly.pdbx_seq_one_letter_code
_entity_poly.pdbx_strand_id
1 'polypeptide(L)'
;AGADVNCKGCAMTPLLFATWRGGYTNYIQFLLKAGADPNIPDDLGRLPIEFAAVRDCKEEVEMLFPLTSPIPNVRNWSIEGVISYAKIEEKKPMEQKHVERRMAFLKLQANTAFKQKEYKLASKLYGLAIDHAESATLYANRSLCKLLMGDGEGALSDALRCRMLRPDCAKACYRQATAHMLLKVPLACRCLHLWLVSY
;
A
#
# COMPACT_ATOMS: atom_id res chain seq x y z
N ALA A 1 7.55 -22.82 19.21
CA ALA A 1 7.55 -21.69 18.27
C ALA A 1 8.04 -22.20 16.91
N GLY A 2 7.38 -21.83 15.81
CA GLY A 2 7.64 -22.36 14.47
C GLY A 2 7.08 -21.47 13.37
N ALA A 3 7.23 -20.14 13.54
CA ALA A 3 6.79 -19.19 12.52
C ALA A 3 7.72 -19.28 11.30
N ASP A 4 7.12 -19.40 10.11
CA ASP A 4 7.85 -19.41 8.84
C ASP A 4 8.54 -18.03 8.62
N VAL A 5 9.87 -18.04 8.59
CA VAL A 5 10.71 -16.85 8.43
C VAL A 5 10.63 -16.24 7.04
N ASN A 6 10.11 -16.98 6.07
CA ASN A 6 9.90 -16.56 4.69
C ASN A 6 8.43 -16.19 4.42
N CYS A 7 7.57 -16.20 5.43
CA CYS A 7 6.15 -15.91 5.23
C CYS A 7 5.96 -14.48 4.70
N LYS A 8 5.30 -14.38 3.54
CA LYS A 8 4.85 -13.10 2.98
C LYS A 8 3.53 -12.74 3.65
N GLY A 9 3.60 -12.08 4.80
CA GLY A 9 2.43 -11.49 5.44
C GLY A 9 1.85 -10.36 4.59
N CYS A 10 2.05 -9.11 5.02
CA CYS A 10 1.42 -7.95 4.40
C CYS A 10 2.09 -7.36 3.13
N ALA A 11 3.03 -8.06 2.48
CA ALA A 11 3.75 -7.71 1.22
C ALA A 11 5.25 -8.04 1.32
N MET A 12 5.74 -8.22 2.55
CA MET A 12 7.17 -8.25 2.85
C MET A 12 7.45 -9.42 3.77
N THR A 13 8.58 -10.09 3.51
CA THR A 13 9.16 -11.02 4.48
C THR A 13 9.66 -10.24 5.70
N PRO A 14 9.81 -10.90 6.87
CA PRO A 14 10.48 -10.31 8.02
C PRO A 14 11.82 -9.65 7.67
N LEU A 15 12.59 -10.27 6.76
CA LEU A 15 13.87 -9.75 6.27
C LEU A 15 13.71 -8.45 5.48
N LEU A 16 12.77 -8.41 4.52
CA LEU A 16 12.44 -7.18 3.77
C LEU A 16 12.02 -6.04 4.70
N PHE A 17 11.23 -6.34 5.74
CA PHE A 17 10.80 -5.32 6.69
C PHE A 17 11.97 -4.73 7.47
N ALA A 18 12.92 -5.57 7.90
CA ALA A 18 14.10 -5.14 8.62
C ALA A 18 15.01 -4.25 7.75
N THR A 19 15.25 -4.62 6.48
CA THR A 19 16.07 -3.82 5.55
C THR A 19 15.40 -2.52 5.12
N TRP A 20 14.07 -2.54 4.92
CA TRP A 20 13.30 -1.35 4.58
C TRP A 20 13.25 -0.32 5.70
N ARG A 21 13.06 -0.78 6.94
CA ARG A 21 13.09 0.11 8.13
C ARG A 21 14.48 0.62 8.41
N GLY A 22 15.46 -0.27 8.35
CA GLY A 22 16.86 0.07 8.45
C GLY A 22 17.45 0.28 9.84
N GLY A 23 18.77 0.06 9.95
CA GLY A 23 19.46 0.12 11.24
C GLY A 23 19.17 -1.10 12.13
N TYR A 24 18.53 -2.13 11.56
CA TYR A 24 18.19 -3.39 12.21
C TYR A 24 19.22 -4.47 11.89
N THR A 25 20.50 -4.12 11.78
CA THR A 25 21.62 -5.01 11.40
C THR A 25 21.62 -6.32 12.21
N ASN A 26 21.41 -6.23 13.53
CA ASN A 26 21.33 -7.38 14.41
C ASN A 26 20.14 -8.30 14.05
N TYR A 27 18.98 -7.73 13.76
CA TYR A 27 17.80 -8.50 13.36
C TYR A 27 17.98 -9.13 11.98
N ILE A 28 18.58 -8.42 11.02
CA ILE A 28 18.93 -8.98 9.71
C ILE A 28 19.82 -10.21 9.91
N GLN A 29 20.86 -10.10 10.74
CA GLN A 29 21.73 -11.23 11.04
C GLN A 29 20.99 -12.40 11.71
N PHE A 30 20.09 -12.13 12.66
CA PHE A 30 19.27 -13.17 13.29
C PHE A 30 18.33 -13.86 12.29
N LEU A 31 17.69 -13.10 11.40
CA LEU A 31 16.79 -13.63 10.39
C LEU A 31 17.53 -14.50 9.37
N LEU A 32 18.70 -14.05 8.90
CA LEU A 32 19.55 -14.83 7.99
C LEU A 32 20.02 -16.13 8.66
N LYS A 33 20.43 -16.08 9.93
CA LYS A 33 20.77 -17.29 10.71
C LYS A 33 19.58 -18.24 10.89
N ALA A 34 18.36 -17.71 10.93
CA ALA A 34 17.14 -18.50 11.02
C ALA A 34 16.66 -19.06 9.66
N GLY A 35 17.41 -18.83 8.57
CA GLY A 35 17.08 -19.35 7.23
C GLY A 35 16.20 -18.42 6.39
N ALA A 36 16.15 -17.13 6.70
CA ALA A 36 15.48 -16.16 5.84
C ALA A 36 16.21 -16.07 4.49
N ASP A 37 15.48 -16.23 3.40
CA ASP A 37 16.02 -16.16 2.05
C ASP A 37 16.06 -14.70 1.55
N PRO A 38 17.25 -14.12 1.30
CA PRO A 38 17.40 -12.76 0.79
C PRO A 38 17.03 -12.62 -0.69
N ASN A 39 16.70 -13.71 -1.39
CA ASN A 39 16.27 -13.69 -2.79
C ASN A 39 14.74 -13.56 -2.94
N ILE A 40 14.00 -13.46 -1.83
CA ILE A 40 12.56 -13.26 -1.87
C ILE A 40 12.24 -11.77 -2.06
N PRO A 41 11.68 -11.36 -3.21
CA PRO A 41 11.38 -9.95 -3.46
C PRO A 41 10.07 -9.51 -2.79
N ASP A 42 9.91 -8.19 -2.67
CA ASP A 42 8.63 -7.54 -2.37
C ASP A 42 7.64 -7.72 -3.55
N ASP A 43 6.44 -7.17 -3.41
CA ASP A 43 5.41 -7.18 -4.45
C ASP A 43 5.76 -6.36 -5.69
N LEU A 44 6.82 -5.56 -5.64
CA LEU A 44 7.37 -4.80 -6.77
C LEU A 44 8.56 -5.49 -7.43
N GLY A 45 8.98 -6.65 -6.92
CA GLY A 45 10.14 -7.37 -7.44
C GLY A 45 11.48 -6.92 -6.84
N ARG A 46 11.47 -6.04 -5.83
CA ARG A 46 12.68 -5.53 -5.19
C ARG A 46 13.18 -6.45 -4.11
N LEU A 47 14.48 -6.72 -4.10
CA LEU A 47 15.16 -7.56 -3.13
C LEU A 47 15.57 -6.77 -1.88
N PRO A 48 15.72 -7.45 -0.72
CA PRO A 48 16.29 -6.87 0.50
C PRO A 48 17.57 -6.06 0.29
N ILE A 49 18.49 -6.55 -0.57
CA ILE A 49 19.75 -5.86 -0.86
C ILE A 49 19.54 -4.51 -1.57
N GLU A 50 18.51 -4.38 -2.41
CA GLU A 50 18.21 -3.13 -3.11
C GLU A 50 17.68 -2.08 -2.13
N PHE A 51 16.91 -2.48 -1.12
CA PHE A 51 16.47 -1.56 -0.05
C PHE A 51 17.64 -1.05 0.80
N ALA A 52 18.57 -1.93 1.15
CA ALA A 52 19.79 -1.56 1.87
C ALA A 52 20.64 -0.57 1.03
N ALA A 53 20.73 -0.85 -0.27
CA ALA A 53 21.48 -0.04 -1.24
C ALA A 53 20.86 1.36 -1.48
N VAL A 54 19.53 1.46 -1.61
CA VAL A 54 18.80 2.74 -1.68
C VAL A 54 19.09 3.63 -0.47
N ARG A 55 19.19 3.01 0.71
CA ARG A 55 19.44 3.72 1.97
C ARG A 55 20.92 4.06 2.22
N ASP A 56 21.81 3.69 1.29
CA ASP A 56 23.25 3.85 1.43
C ASP A 56 23.83 3.13 2.68
N CYS A 57 23.15 2.07 3.15
CA CYS A 57 23.59 1.28 4.30
C CYS A 57 24.54 0.18 3.84
N LYS A 58 25.81 0.54 3.68
CA LYS A 58 26.85 -0.37 3.17
C LYS A 58 26.98 -1.65 3.99
N GLU A 59 26.86 -1.56 5.32
CA GLU A 59 26.93 -2.72 6.21
C GLU A 59 25.79 -3.72 5.94
N GLU A 60 24.58 -3.24 5.67
CA GLU A 60 23.44 -4.09 5.31
C GLU A 60 23.64 -4.75 3.93
N VAL A 61 24.20 -4.01 2.96
CA VAL A 61 24.53 -4.54 1.64
C VAL A 61 25.62 -5.62 1.75
N GLU A 62 26.68 -5.38 2.53
CA GLU A 62 27.78 -6.33 2.76
C GLU A 62 27.30 -7.64 3.38
N MET A 63 26.35 -7.59 4.33
CA MET A 63 25.75 -8.79 4.92
C MET A 63 24.92 -9.60 3.92
N LEU A 64 24.18 -8.94 3.03
CA LEU A 64 23.24 -9.58 2.11
C LEU A 64 23.91 -10.03 0.81
N PHE A 65 24.94 -9.34 0.36
CA PHE A 65 25.64 -9.58 -0.91
C PHE A 65 26.09 -11.03 -1.11
N PRO A 66 26.78 -11.70 -0.15
CA PRO A 66 27.22 -13.08 -0.35
C PRO A 66 26.08 -14.11 -0.39
N LEU A 67 24.88 -13.74 0.06
CA LEU A 67 23.72 -14.62 0.14
C LEU A 67 22.70 -14.36 -0.98
N THR A 68 22.90 -13.30 -1.76
CA THR A 68 21.98 -12.86 -2.82
C THR A 68 22.51 -13.26 -4.19
N SER A 69 21.64 -13.82 -5.02
CA SER A 69 21.96 -14.13 -6.41
C SER A 69 22.13 -12.84 -7.22
N PRO A 70 23.03 -12.82 -8.22
CA PRO A 70 23.23 -11.65 -9.06
C PRO A 70 21.94 -11.15 -9.71
N ILE A 71 21.65 -9.87 -9.55
CA ILE A 71 20.49 -9.22 -10.17
C ILE A 71 20.80 -9.03 -11.67
N PRO A 72 19.97 -9.57 -12.59
CA PRO A 72 20.26 -9.55 -14.04
C PRO A 72 20.51 -8.15 -14.63
N ASN A 73 19.91 -7.10 -14.06
CA ASN A 73 20.02 -5.73 -14.54
C ASN A 73 21.28 -5.01 -14.04
N VAL A 74 21.99 -5.56 -13.06
CA VAL A 74 23.21 -4.97 -12.49
C VAL A 74 24.41 -5.41 -13.32
N ARG A 75 24.93 -4.50 -14.15
CA ARG A 75 26.09 -4.79 -15.03
C ARG A 75 27.39 -5.08 -14.27
N ASN A 76 27.59 -4.43 -13.13
CA ASN A 76 28.76 -4.61 -12.27
C ASN A 76 28.28 -5.20 -10.94
N TRP A 77 28.36 -6.52 -10.78
CA TRP A 77 27.97 -7.19 -9.55
C TRP A 77 29.05 -7.03 -8.46
N SER A 78 29.03 -5.86 -7.83
CA SER A 78 29.84 -5.50 -6.67
C SER A 78 28.98 -4.68 -5.72
N ILE A 79 29.39 -4.54 -4.45
CA ILE A 79 28.68 -3.71 -3.46
C ILE A 79 28.41 -2.31 -4.02
N GLU A 80 29.43 -1.67 -4.60
CA GLU A 80 29.33 -0.33 -5.20
C GLU A 80 28.42 -0.32 -6.44
N GLY A 81 28.47 -1.38 -7.26
CA GLY A 81 27.61 -1.51 -8.44
C GLY A 81 26.13 -1.70 -8.09
N VAL A 82 25.82 -2.46 -7.02
CA VAL A 82 24.46 -2.61 -6.50
C VAL A 82 23.96 -1.29 -5.90
N ILE A 83 24.78 -0.58 -5.12
CA ILE A 83 24.45 0.76 -4.58
C ILE A 83 24.17 1.75 -5.71
N SER A 84 25.04 1.78 -6.73
CA SER A 84 24.86 2.65 -7.90
C SER A 84 23.58 2.33 -8.67
N TYR A 85 23.31 1.05 -8.93
CA TYR A 85 22.09 0.61 -9.60
C TYR A 85 20.83 1.00 -8.82
N ALA A 86 20.80 0.73 -7.52
CA ALA A 86 19.66 1.06 -6.66
C ALA A 86 19.35 2.57 -6.65
N LYS A 87 20.39 3.42 -6.59
CA LYS A 87 20.24 4.89 -6.67
C LYS A 87 19.70 5.36 -8.03
N ILE A 88 19.98 4.64 -9.11
CA ILE A 88 19.44 4.94 -10.45
C ILE A 88 17.98 4.50 -10.53
N GLU A 89 17.65 3.29 -10.08
CA GLU A 89 16.28 2.76 -10.11
C GLU A 89 15.34 3.54 -9.19
N GLU A 90 15.79 3.99 -8.01
CA GLU A 90 14.99 4.80 -7.10
C GLU A 90 14.55 6.14 -7.73
N LYS A 91 15.41 6.74 -8.54
CA LYS A 91 15.11 8.02 -9.21
C LYS A 91 14.11 7.86 -10.36
N LYS A 92 13.89 6.65 -10.85
CA LYS A 92 12.90 6.42 -11.91
C LYS A 92 11.50 6.51 -11.31
N PRO A 93 10.56 7.17 -12.01
CA PRO A 93 9.17 7.08 -11.60
C PRO A 93 8.75 5.62 -11.61
N MET A 94 7.99 5.22 -10.59
CA MET A 94 7.47 3.88 -10.48
C MET A 94 6.66 3.55 -11.74
N GLU A 95 7.04 2.48 -12.45
CA GLU A 95 6.35 2.09 -13.68
C GLU A 95 4.85 1.90 -13.42
N GLN A 96 4.01 2.32 -14.36
CA GLN A 96 2.55 2.23 -14.24
C GLN A 96 2.07 0.82 -13.85
N LYS A 97 2.70 -0.22 -14.41
CA LYS A 97 2.45 -1.63 -14.10
C LYS A 97 2.72 -1.97 -12.62
N HIS A 98 3.77 -1.40 -12.05
CA HIS A 98 4.10 -1.58 -10.63
C HIS A 98 3.10 -0.84 -9.74
N VAL A 99 2.70 0.38 -10.12
CA VAL A 99 1.64 1.15 -9.42
C VAL A 99 0.35 0.35 -9.37
N GLU A 100 -0.07 -0.22 -10.50
CA GLU A 100 -1.29 -1.04 -10.61
C GLU A 100 -1.21 -2.31 -9.75
N ARG A 101 -0.07 -3.03 -9.77
CA ARG A 101 0.15 -4.21 -8.93
C ARG A 101 0.06 -3.85 -7.44
N ARG A 102 0.75 -2.80 -7.01
CA ARG A 102 0.75 -2.32 -5.62
C ARG A 102 -0.64 -1.94 -5.16
N MET A 103 -1.35 -1.16 -5.98
CA MET A 103 -2.72 -0.74 -5.72
C MET A 103 -3.66 -1.96 -5.60
N ALA A 104 -3.58 -2.92 -6.54
CA ALA A 104 -4.43 -4.11 -6.54
C ALA A 104 -4.19 -4.97 -5.29
N PHE A 105 -2.93 -5.12 -4.89
CA PHE A 105 -2.53 -5.85 -3.70
C PHE A 105 -3.06 -5.18 -2.41
N LEU A 106 -2.85 -3.87 -2.25
CA LEU A 106 -3.35 -3.11 -1.10
C LEU A 106 -4.89 -3.15 -1.01
N LYS A 107 -5.57 -3.04 -2.16
CA LYS A 107 -7.02 -3.19 -2.25
C LYS A 107 -7.48 -4.58 -1.80
N LEU A 108 -6.78 -5.64 -2.18
CA LEU A 108 -7.11 -7.01 -1.78
C LEU A 108 -6.98 -7.20 -0.27
N GLN A 109 -5.90 -6.68 0.34
CA GLN A 109 -5.76 -6.71 1.79
C GLN A 109 -6.81 -5.88 2.50
N ALA A 110 -7.10 -4.67 2.01
CA ALA A 110 -8.15 -3.82 2.57
C ALA A 110 -9.52 -4.51 2.52
N ASN A 111 -9.84 -5.20 1.42
CA ASN A 111 -11.05 -6.01 1.31
C ASN A 111 -11.08 -7.16 2.33
N THR A 112 -9.93 -7.80 2.59
CA THR A 112 -9.81 -8.90 3.54
C THR A 112 -10.01 -8.40 4.98
N ALA A 113 -9.33 -7.31 5.36
CA ALA A 113 -9.52 -6.64 6.65
C ALA A 113 -10.97 -6.15 6.83
N PHE A 114 -11.60 -5.64 5.76
CA PHE A 114 -13.00 -5.25 5.79
C PHE A 114 -13.93 -6.43 6.11
N LYS A 115 -13.70 -7.60 5.50
CA LYS A 115 -14.47 -8.83 5.79
C LYS A 115 -14.29 -9.28 7.24
N GLN A 116 -13.10 -9.06 7.81
CA GLN A 116 -12.78 -9.33 9.22
C GLN A 116 -13.34 -8.28 10.19
N LYS A 117 -14.06 -7.27 9.69
CA LYS A 117 -14.60 -6.12 10.46
C LYS A 117 -13.51 -5.23 11.08
N GLU A 118 -12.27 -5.34 10.63
CA GLU A 118 -11.17 -4.46 11.04
C GLU A 118 -11.21 -3.14 10.24
N TYR A 119 -12.27 -2.35 10.43
CA TYR A 119 -12.54 -1.17 9.59
C TYR A 119 -11.44 -0.11 9.66
N LYS A 120 -10.76 0.01 10.81
CA LYS A 120 -9.62 0.92 10.98
C LYS A 120 -8.42 0.52 10.14
N LEU A 121 -8.09 -0.77 10.10
CA LEU A 121 -7.01 -1.30 9.26
C LEU A 121 -7.39 -1.20 7.78
N ALA A 122 -8.62 -1.60 7.42
CA ALA A 122 -9.12 -1.49 6.06
C ALA A 122 -9.06 -0.05 5.53
N SER A 123 -9.48 0.93 6.33
CA SER A 123 -9.41 2.36 5.99
C SER A 123 -7.98 2.82 5.69
N LYS A 124 -7.01 2.42 6.53
CA LYS A 124 -5.59 2.72 6.32
C LYS A 124 -5.06 2.10 5.03
N LEU A 125 -5.35 0.83 4.78
CA LEU A 125 -4.90 0.12 3.57
C LEU A 125 -5.50 0.74 2.29
N TYR A 126 -6.77 1.14 2.31
CA TYR A 126 -7.35 1.91 1.21
C TYR A 126 -6.67 3.27 1.03
N GLY A 127 -6.27 3.94 2.12
CA GLY A 127 -5.49 5.18 2.05
C GLY A 127 -4.16 4.98 1.33
N LEU A 128 -3.38 3.97 1.74
CA LEU A 128 -2.12 3.63 1.06
C LEU A 128 -2.33 3.31 -0.42
N ALA A 129 -3.43 2.64 -0.79
CA ALA A 129 -3.74 2.36 -2.19
C ALA A 129 -4.04 3.63 -2.99
N ILE A 130 -4.72 4.62 -2.38
CA ILE A 130 -5.05 5.91 -2.99
C ILE A 130 -3.80 6.76 -3.21
N ASP A 131 -2.84 6.70 -2.27
CA ASP A 131 -1.57 7.44 -2.38
C ASP A 131 -0.75 7.00 -3.62
N HIS A 132 -0.95 5.77 -4.08
CA HIS A 132 -0.37 5.26 -5.33
C HIS A 132 -1.16 5.66 -6.58
N ALA A 133 -2.49 5.48 -6.56
CA ALA A 133 -3.36 5.87 -7.67
C ALA A 133 -4.80 6.13 -7.21
N GLU A 134 -5.36 7.27 -7.62
CA GLU A 134 -6.74 7.60 -7.32
C GLU A 134 -7.73 6.69 -8.06
N SER A 135 -8.71 6.17 -7.33
CA SER A 135 -9.81 5.39 -7.91
C SER A 135 -11.10 5.64 -7.18
N ALA A 136 -12.17 5.89 -7.93
CA ALA A 136 -13.52 6.05 -7.37
C ALA A 136 -13.90 4.87 -6.46
N THR A 137 -13.49 3.64 -6.81
CA THR A 137 -13.80 2.45 -6.01
C THR A 137 -13.09 2.46 -4.65
N LEU A 138 -11.83 2.92 -4.60
CA LEU A 138 -11.05 2.98 -3.36
C LEU A 138 -11.63 4.02 -2.41
N TYR A 139 -11.90 5.23 -2.91
CA TYR A 139 -12.57 6.28 -2.14
C TYR A 139 -13.91 5.82 -1.62
N ALA A 140 -14.72 5.20 -2.48
CA ALA A 140 -15.99 4.68 -2.04
C ALA A 140 -15.79 3.68 -0.89
N ASN A 141 -14.91 2.69 -1.04
CA ASN A 141 -14.75 1.65 -0.03
C ASN A 141 -14.17 2.19 1.29
N ARG A 142 -13.25 3.17 1.22
CA ARG A 142 -12.74 3.88 2.40
C ARG A 142 -13.84 4.69 3.09
N SER A 143 -14.71 5.37 2.33
CA SER A 143 -15.90 6.08 2.85
C SER A 143 -16.79 5.14 3.68
N LEU A 144 -17.06 3.93 3.18
CA LEU A 144 -17.84 2.94 3.94
C LEU A 144 -17.14 2.52 5.23
N CYS A 145 -15.81 2.31 5.21
CA CYS A 145 -15.06 2.00 6.43
C CYS A 145 -15.21 3.12 7.47
N LYS A 146 -15.11 4.38 7.04
CA LYS A 146 -15.24 5.55 7.92
C LYS A 146 -16.64 5.72 8.50
N LEU A 147 -17.68 5.49 7.69
CA LEU A 147 -19.08 5.45 8.18
C LEU A 147 -19.24 4.41 9.30
N LEU A 148 -18.70 3.21 9.11
CA LEU A 148 -18.76 2.12 10.10
C LEU A 148 -17.96 2.43 11.37
N MET A 149 -16.99 3.35 11.30
CA MET A 149 -16.24 3.85 12.46
C MET A 149 -16.88 5.09 13.11
N GLY A 150 -17.98 5.62 12.57
CA GLY A 150 -18.60 6.85 13.06
C GLY A 150 -17.95 8.14 12.56
N ASP A 151 -16.96 8.07 11.67
CA ASP A 151 -16.30 9.23 11.05
C ASP A 151 -17.11 9.73 9.85
N GLY A 152 -18.13 10.55 10.14
CA GLY A 152 -19.02 11.11 9.11
C GLY A 152 -18.34 12.13 8.20
N GLU A 153 -17.43 12.96 8.73
CA GLU A 153 -16.74 14.00 7.95
C GLU A 153 -15.79 13.37 6.94
N GLY A 154 -14.95 12.43 7.40
CA GLY A 154 -14.04 11.71 6.54
C GLY A 154 -14.77 10.84 5.51
N ALA A 155 -15.93 10.28 5.88
CA ALA A 155 -16.77 9.54 4.94
C ALA A 155 -17.38 10.43 3.85
N LEU A 156 -17.82 11.63 4.21
CA LEU A 156 -18.37 12.62 3.27
C LEU A 156 -17.30 13.08 2.28
N SER A 157 -16.10 13.42 2.78
CA SER A 157 -14.96 13.80 1.94
C SER A 157 -14.63 12.73 0.88
N ASP A 158 -14.56 11.47 1.30
CA ASP A 158 -14.31 10.35 0.39
C ASP A 158 -15.46 10.11 -0.61
N ALA A 159 -16.71 10.28 -0.19
CA ALA A 159 -17.87 10.16 -1.08
C ALA A 159 -17.89 11.27 -2.15
N LEU A 160 -17.53 12.51 -1.77
CA LEU A 160 -17.40 13.62 -2.70
C LEU A 160 -16.29 13.37 -3.72
N ARG A 161 -15.11 12.91 -3.27
CA ARG A 161 -14.00 12.59 -4.17
C ARG A 161 -14.35 11.45 -5.13
N CYS A 162 -15.05 10.42 -4.64
CA CYS A 162 -15.58 9.35 -5.50
C CYS A 162 -16.49 9.88 -6.59
N ARG A 163 -17.39 10.83 -6.27
CA ARG A 163 -18.31 11.43 -7.23
C ARG A 163 -17.59 12.31 -8.26
N MET A 164 -16.56 13.05 -7.84
CA MET A 164 -15.73 13.82 -8.78
C MET A 164 -15.05 12.92 -9.81
N LEU A 165 -14.56 11.74 -9.39
CA LEU A 165 -13.90 10.77 -10.28
C LEU A 165 -14.90 9.97 -11.14
N ARG A 166 -16.10 9.70 -10.62
CA ARG A 166 -17.17 9.01 -11.35
C ARG A 166 -18.53 9.63 -10.98
N PRO A 167 -19.00 10.64 -11.74
CA PRO A 167 -20.26 11.32 -11.48
C PRO A 167 -21.48 10.39 -11.45
N ASP A 168 -21.49 9.37 -12.30
CA ASP A 168 -22.62 8.42 -12.45
C ASP A 168 -22.64 7.31 -11.38
N CYS A 169 -21.79 7.41 -10.36
CA CYS A 169 -21.68 6.38 -9.33
C CYS A 169 -22.84 6.47 -8.32
N ALA A 170 -23.93 5.73 -8.54
CA ALA A 170 -25.05 5.64 -7.60
C ALA A 170 -24.61 5.28 -6.16
N LYS A 171 -23.56 4.46 -6.02
CA LYS A 171 -22.97 4.09 -4.72
C LYS A 171 -22.32 5.28 -4.00
N ALA A 172 -21.80 6.27 -4.72
CA ALA A 172 -21.23 7.48 -4.14
C ALA A 172 -22.33 8.37 -3.54
N CYS A 173 -23.43 8.57 -4.27
CA CYS A 173 -24.59 9.32 -3.81
C CYS A 173 -25.20 8.70 -2.54
N TYR A 174 -25.37 7.37 -2.52
CA TYR A 174 -25.84 6.66 -1.33
C TYR A 174 -24.94 6.91 -0.12
N ARG A 175 -23.61 6.74 -0.27
CA ARG A 175 -22.63 6.93 0.83
C ARG A 175 -22.59 8.38 1.32
N GLN A 176 -22.73 9.35 0.42
CA GLN A 176 -22.84 10.76 0.78
C GLN A 176 -24.09 11.02 1.62
N ALA A 177 -25.25 10.50 1.21
CA ALA A 177 -26.49 10.64 1.98
C ALA A 177 -26.33 10.04 3.39
N THR A 178 -25.75 8.85 3.50
CA THR A 178 -25.47 8.20 4.80
C THR A 178 -24.53 9.04 5.67
N ALA A 179 -23.49 9.65 5.09
CA ALA A 179 -22.58 10.52 5.81
C ALA A 179 -23.27 11.77 6.37
N HIS A 180 -24.13 12.42 5.57
CA HIS A 180 -24.92 13.56 6.02
C HIS A 180 -25.89 13.19 7.16
N MET A 181 -26.55 12.03 7.08
CA MET A 181 -27.42 11.55 8.16
C MET A 181 -26.64 11.36 9.46
N LEU A 182 -25.42 10.81 9.39
CA LEU A 182 -24.57 10.59 10.56
C LEU A 182 -24.11 11.89 11.20
N LEU A 183 -23.79 12.91 10.40
CA LEU A 183 -23.38 14.23 10.87
C LEU A 183 -24.54 15.06 11.45
N LYS A 184 -25.78 14.53 11.44
CA LYS A 184 -27.01 15.25 11.81
C LYS A 184 -27.14 16.60 11.09
N VAL A 185 -26.50 16.76 9.93
CA VAL A 185 -26.69 17.92 9.08
C VAL A 185 -28.03 17.68 8.38
N PRO A 186 -29.04 18.54 8.57
CA PRO A 186 -30.32 18.36 7.91
C PRO A 186 -30.10 18.25 6.41
N LEU A 187 -30.72 17.24 5.78
CA LEU A 187 -30.78 17.11 4.34
C LEU A 187 -31.38 18.38 3.72
N ALA A 188 -30.54 19.36 3.39
CA ALA A 188 -30.92 20.41 2.46
C ALA A 188 -30.73 19.86 1.03
N CYS A 189 -31.65 18.97 0.66
CA CYS A 189 -32.24 18.80 -0.67
C CYS A 189 -31.56 19.53 -1.85
N ARG A 190 -30.41 19.05 -2.33
CA ARG A 190 -29.93 19.43 -3.69
C ARG A 190 -29.69 18.26 -4.63
N CYS A 191 -29.46 17.04 -4.15
CA CYS A 191 -29.21 15.90 -5.04
C CYS A 191 -30.49 15.18 -5.49
N LEU A 192 -31.57 15.19 -4.69
CA LEU A 192 -32.86 14.61 -5.10
C LEU A 192 -33.70 15.55 -5.99
N HIS A 193 -33.52 16.87 -5.87
CA HIS A 193 -34.27 17.82 -6.70
C HIS A 193 -33.77 17.82 -8.16
N LEU A 194 -32.48 17.58 -8.41
CA LEU A 194 -31.95 17.44 -9.77
C LEU A 194 -32.37 16.13 -10.47
N TRP A 195 -32.78 15.10 -9.72
CA TRP A 195 -33.24 13.84 -10.32
C TRP A 195 -34.74 13.84 -10.63
N LEU A 196 -35.53 14.64 -9.90
CA LEU A 196 -36.98 14.76 -10.11
C LEU A 196 -37.38 15.90 -11.08
N VAL A 197 -36.44 16.77 -11.48
CA VAL A 197 -36.71 17.90 -12.40
C VAL A 197 -36.13 17.64 -13.81
N SER A 198 -35.67 16.40 -14.09
CA SER A 198 -35.19 15.99 -15.42
C SER A 198 -35.97 14.83 -16.04
N TYR A 199 -37.22 14.63 -15.62
CA TYR A 199 -38.23 13.84 -16.33
C TYR A 199 -39.58 14.55 -16.30
#